data_AF-A0A955PSF8-F1
#
_entry.id   AF-A0A955PSF8-F1
#
_cell.length_a   1.000
_cell.length_b   1.000
_cell.length_c   1.000
_cell.angle_alpha   90.00
_cell.angle_beta   90.00
_cell.angle_gamma   90.00
#
_symmetry.space_group_name_H-M   'P 1'
#
loop_
_entity.id
_entity.type
_entity.pdbx_description
1 polymer ?
#
loop_
_entity_poly.entity_id
_entity_poly.type
_entity_poly.pdbx_seq_one_letter_code
_entity_poly.pdbx_strand_id
1 'polypeptide(L)'
;HGQGGSHIRDITEQEGGEVVALCDVDKNVLEERSAQLKEKTGKQPKLYGDLREVMEDDSIDAISIATPNHWHSLAAILGCQAGKDVYVEKPISHNIFEGRQLVNAAKKYNRVVQHGTQSRSNPTLMRDIQLMHEGFLGDIYMAKGFTYKKNNRHSIGHAEFKSPPDNLNWDLWQGPAERAKYCDNYVHYNW
;
A
#
# COMPACT_ATOMS: atom_id res chain seq x y z
N HIS A 1 -9.86 -4.30 -9.19
CA HIS A 1 -10.27 -3.97 -7.79
C HIS A 1 -9.06 -4.07 -6.88
N GLY A 2 -8.87 -3.15 -5.92
CA GLY A 2 -7.70 -3.18 -5.03
C GLY A 2 -7.47 -1.86 -4.31
N GLN A 3 -6.64 -1.88 -3.26
CA GLN A 3 -6.38 -0.71 -2.42
C GLN A 3 -5.72 0.44 -3.19
N GLY A 4 -4.81 0.15 -4.13
CA GLY A 4 -4.22 1.16 -5.01
C GLY A 4 -5.25 1.93 -5.85
N GLY A 5 -6.32 1.25 -6.31
CA GLY A 5 -7.41 1.94 -7.01
C GLY A 5 -8.19 2.90 -6.11
N SER A 6 -8.33 2.59 -4.81
CA SER A 6 -8.91 3.51 -3.84
C SER A 6 -8.01 4.72 -3.61
N HIS A 7 -6.69 4.52 -3.48
CA HIS A 7 -5.74 5.62 -3.35
C HIS A 7 -5.78 6.56 -4.57
N ILE A 8 -5.78 6.01 -5.79
CA ILE A 8 -5.89 6.82 -7.02
C ILE A 8 -7.15 7.70 -6.98
N ARG A 9 -8.30 7.12 -6.62
CA ARG A 9 -9.55 7.86 -6.50
C ARG A 9 -9.45 8.94 -5.42
N ASP A 10 -9.00 8.58 -4.22
CA ASP A 10 -9.02 9.48 -3.06
C ASP A 10 -8.02 10.65 -3.27
N ILE A 11 -6.85 10.39 -3.85
CA ILE A 11 -5.85 11.43 -4.20
C ILE A 11 -6.40 12.37 -5.27
N THR A 12 -7.01 11.84 -6.33
CA THR A 12 -7.58 12.66 -7.42
C THR A 12 -8.78 13.52 -6.99
N GLU A 13 -9.35 13.25 -5.82
CA GLU A 13 -10.44 14.02 -5.22
C GLU A 13 -9.97 15.08 -4.23
N GLN A 14 -8.68 15.06 -3.84
CA GLN A 14 -8.12 16.11 -2.99
C GLN A 14 -7.68 17.31 -3.82
N GLU A 15 -7.97 18.51 -3.30
CA GLU A 15 -7.42 19.74 -3.86
C GLU A 15 -5.88 19.72 -3.76
N GLY A 16 -5.21 19.96 -4.89
CA GLY A 16 -3.75 19.89 -4.99
C GLY A 16 -3.18 18.47 -5.16
N GLY A 17 -4.01 17.42 -5.17
CA GLY A 17 -3.59 16.05 -5.43
C GLY A 17 -3.52 15.74 -6.92
N GLU A 18 -2.36 15.28 -7.41
CA GLU A 18 -2.19 14.81 -8.78
C GLU A 18 -1.49 13.45 -8.82
N VAL A 19 -2.08 12.50 -9.54
CA VAL A 19 -1.45 11.20 -9.80
C VAL A 19 -0.68 11.29 -11.12
N VAL A 20 0.62 11.57 -11.03
CA VAL A 20 1.51 11.75 -12.20
C VAL A 20 2.08 10.44 -12.74
N ALA A 21 2.08 9.38 -11.93
CA ALA A 21 2.69 8.09 -12.23
C ALA A 21 1.90 6.93 -11.64
N LEU A 22 1.92 5.79 -12.33
CA LEU A 22 1.44 4.50 -11.84
C LEU A 22 2.58 3.48 -11.94
N CYS A 23 2.64 2.57 -10.98
CA CYS A 23 3.65 1.51 -10.95
C CYS A 23 3.00 0.18 -10.56
N ASP A 24 3.13 -0.83 -11.41
CA ASP A 24 2.68 -2.20 -11.13
C ASP A 24 3.51 -3.19 -11.96
N VAL A 25 3.76 -4.36 -11.38
CA VAL A 25 4.48 -5.47 -12.04
C VAL A 25 3.58 -6.24 -13.00
N ASP A 26 2.26 -6.02 -12.92
CA ASP A 26 1.27 -6.54 -13.87
C ASP A 26 0.89 -5.47 -14.89
N LYS A 27 1.29 -5.70 -16.15
CA LYS A 27 1.03 -4.78 -17.27
C LYS A 27 -0.47 -4.54 -17.51
N ASN A 28 -1.31 -5.56 -17.32
CA ASN A 28 -2.75 -5.43 -17.55
C ASN A 28 -3.37 -4.48 -16.51
N VAL A 29 -2.96 -4.59 -15.25
CA VAL A 29 -3.40 -3.67 -14.18
C VAL A 29 -2.93 -2.26 -14.49
N LEU A 30 -1.68 -2.11 -14.91
CA LEU A 30 -1.07 -0.82 -15.21
C LEU A 30 -1.81 -0.09 -16.34
N GLU A 31 -2.09 -0.79 -17.44
CA GLU A 31 -2.83 -0.27 -18.60
C GLU A 31 -4.28 0.07 -18.25
N GLU A 32 -4.99 -0.83 -17.54
CA GLU A 32 -6.38 -0.61 -17.12
C GLU A 32 -6.50 0.65 -16.23
N ARG A 33 -5.63 0.77 -15.23
CA ARG A 33 -5.64 1.92 -14.30
C ARG A 33 -5.20 3.21 -14.97
N SER A 34 -4.26 3.13 -15.90
CA SER A 34 -3.86 4.28 -16.70
C SER A 34 -5.01 4.83 -17.53
N ALA A 35 -5.78 3.95 -18.18
CA ALA A 35 -6.91 4.35 -19.00
C ALA A 35 -8.00 5.02 -18.14
N GLN A 36 -8.34 4.41 -17.00
CA GLN A 36 -9.32 4.95 -16.06
C GLN A 36 -8.91 6.31 -15.49
N LEU A 37 -7.63 6.47 -15.12
CA LEU A 37 -7.11 7.75 -14.62
C LEU A 37 -7.15 8.83 -15.69
N LYS A 38 -6.79 8.50 -16.94
CA LYS A 38 -6.87 9.42 -18.07
C LYS A 38 -8.30 9.84 -18.37
N GLU A 39 -9.24 8.91 -18.34
CA GLU A 39 -10.66 9.22 -18.51
C GLU A 39 -11.16 10.19 -17.43
N LYS A 40 -10.77 9.96 -16.16
CA LYS A 40 -11.20 10.80 -15.04
C LYS A 40 -10.55 12.19 -15.04
N THR A 41 -9.28 12.30 -15.42
CA THR A 41 -8.47 13.53 -15.21
C THR A 41 -8.07 14.25 -16.49
N GLY A 42 -8.22 13.60 -17.65
CA GLY A 42 -7.69 14.07 -18.94
C GLY A 42 -6.17 13.97 -19.08
N LYS A 43 -5.44 13.52 -18.04
CA LYS A 43 -3.98 13.44 -18.02
C LYS A 43 -3.49 12.00 -18.12
N GLN A 44 -2.45 11.79 -18.91
CA GLN A 44 -1.81 10.49 -19.07
C GLN A 44 -0.71 10.34 -18.00
N PRO A 45 -0.83 9.39 -17.04
CA PRO A 45 0.25 9.13 -16.10
C PRO A 45 1.45 8.46 -16.80
N LYS A 46 2.66 8.66 -16.25
CA LYS A 46 3.82 7.82 -16.55
C LYS A 46 3.60 6.42 -15.98
N LEU A 47 4.07 5.39 -16.69
CA LEU A 47 3.89 3.99 -16.30
C LEU A 47 5.24 3.34 -16.01
N TYR A 48 5.36 2.70 -14.85
CA TYR A 48 6.55 2.00 -14.41
C TYR A 48 6.24 0.53 -14.14
N GLY A 49 7.13 -0.36 -14.61
CA GLY A 49 7.06 -1.79 -14.30
C GLY A 49 7.84 -2.16 -13.04
N ASP A 50 8.65 -1.23 -12.54
CA ASP A 50 9.53 -1.41 -11.39
C ASP A 50 9.51 -0.18 -10.48
N LEU A 51 9.28 -0.39 -9.19
CA LEU A 51 9.23 0.69 -8.22
C LEU A 51 10.54 1.46 -8.09
N ARG A 52 11.68 0.88 -8.48
CA ARG A 52 12.99 1.54 -8.43
C ARG A 52 13.08 2.69 -9.43
N GLU A 53 12.44 2.54 -10.60
CA GLU A 53 12.36 3.60 -11.60
C GLU A 53 11.52 4.79 -11.09
N VAL A 54 10.48 4.52 -10.29
CA VAL A 54 9.70 5.57 -9.61
C VAL A 54 10.59 6.36 -8.65
N MET A 55 11.51 5.68 -7.95
CA MET A 55 12.42 6.34 -7.01
C MET A 55 13.39 7.29 -7.71
N GLU A 56 13.79 6.97 -8.93
CA GLU A 56 14.72 7.77 -9.74
C GLU A 56 14.03 8.98 -10.43
N ASP A 57 12.70 9.05 -10.42
CA ASP A 57 11.97 10.17 -11.03
C ASP A 57 11.86 11.35 -10.06
N ASP A 58 12.65 12.40 -10.33
CA ASP A 58 12.66 13.64 -9.55
C ASP A 58 11.36 14.47 -9.68
N SER A 59 10.48 14.16 -10.62
CA SER A 59 9.15 14.81 -10.75
C SER A 59 8.09 14.26 -9.77
N ILE A 60 8.44 13.27 -8.93
CA ILE A 60 7.54 12.65 -7.96
C ILE A 60 7.88 13.13 -6.55
N ASP A 61 6.97 13.90 -5.95
CA ASP A 61 7.08 14.44 -4.59
C ASP A 61 6.84 13.37 -3.49
N ALA A 62 5.84 12.52 -3.71
CA ALA A 62 5.40 11.52 -2.75
C ALA A 62 4.94 10.23 -3.43
N ILE A 63 5.03 9.11 -2.71
CA ILE A 63 4.59 7.79 -3.17
C ILE A 63 3.50 7.22 -2.25
N SER A 64 2.51 6.56 -2.85
CA SER A 64 1.50 5.78 -2.13
C SER A 64 1.68 4.30 -2.42
N ILE A 65 1.98 3.51 -1.39
CA ILE A 65 2.37 2.10 -1.50
C ILE A 65 1.20 1.22 -1.08
N ALA A 66 0.65 0.48 -2.06
CA ALA A 66 -0.40 -0.52 -1.89
C ALA A 66 0.01 -1.90 -2.45
N THR A 67 1.31 -2.19 -2.41
CA THR A 67 1.91 -3.46 -2.84
C THR A 67 1.56 -4.59 -1.87
N PRO A 68 1.97 -5.84 -2.14
CA PRO A 68 1.94 -6.88 -1.11
C PRO A 68 2.80 -6.53 0.11
N ASN A 69 2.46 -7.12 1.27
CA ASN A 69 3.08 -6.81 2.57
C ASN A 69 4.61 -6.95 2.57
N HIS A 70 5.18 -7.88 1.80
CA HIS A 70 6.63 -8.11 1.73
C HIS A 70 7.40 -6.95 1.09
N TRP A 71 6.71 -6.07 0.38
CA TRP A 71 7.32 -4.88 -0.18
C TRP A 71 7.21 -3.65 0.71
N HIS A 72 6.25 -3.58 1.63
CA HIS A 72 5.87 -2.33 2.31
C HIS A 72 7.06 -1.58 2.93
N SER A 73 7.77 -2.21 3.87
CA SER A 73 8.88 -1.53 4.56
C SER A 73 10.04 -1.22 3.62
N LEU A 74 10.42 -2.15 2.73
CA LEU A 74 11.52 -1.94 1.81
C LEU A 74 11.22 -0.81 0.81
N ALA A 75 10.05 -0.83 0.16
CA ALA A 75 9.64 0.19 -0.79
C ALA A 75 9.51 1.57 -0.11
N ALA A 76 9.01 1.62 1.12
CA ALA A 76 8.94 2.86 1.89
C ALA A 76 10.33 3.40 2.27
N ILE A 77 11.29 2.53 2.64
CA ILE A 77 12.68 2.93 2.90
C ILE A 77 13.33 3.46 1.62
N LEU A 78 13.13 2.79 0.49
CA LEU A 78 13.64 3.23 -0.82
C LEU A 78 13.06 4.61 -1.20
N GLY A 79 11.76 4.81 -0.99
CA GLY A 79 11.13 6.12 -1.16
C GLY A 79 11.75 7.20 -0.28
N CYS A 80 11.99 6.89 1.00
CA CYS A 80 12.65 7.82 1.90
C CYS A 80 14.07 8.18 1.40
N GLN A 81 14.83 7.17 0.96
CA GLN A 81 16.18 7.34 0.42
C GLN A 81 16.20 8.22 -0.84
N ALA A 82 15.16 8.10 -1.66
CA ALA A 82 14.97 8.88 -2.88
C ALA A 82 14.40 10.28 -2.64
N GLY A 83 14.29 10.71 -1.39
CA GLY A 83 13.79 12.04 -1.05
C GLY A 83 12.27 12.19 -1.18
N LYS A 84 11.51 11.10 -1.25
CA LYS A 84 10.05 11.13 -1.39
C LYS A 84 9.34 10.98 -0.06
N ASP A 85 8.23 11.69 0.11
CA ASP A 85 7.30 11.42 1.21
C ASP A 85 6.51 10.14 0.91
N VAL A 86 6.11 9.41 1.95
CA VAL A 86 5.58 8.05 1.79
C VAL A 86 4.26 7.88 2.54
N TYR A 87 3.24 7.40 1.84
CA TYR A 87 2.12 6.70 2.44
C TYR A 87 2.27 5.20 2.18
N VAL A 88 2.13 4.35 3.19
CA VAL A 88 2.29 2.89 3.07
C VAL A 88 1.18 2.14 3.78
N GLU A 89 0.54 1.20 3.09
CA GLU A 89 -0.58 0.44 3.63
C GLU A 89 -0.22 -0.46 4.82
N LYS A 90 -1.27 -0.84 5.55
CA LYS A 90 -1.17 -1.78 6.66
C LYS A 90 -1.18 -3.24 6.17
N PRO A 91 -0.39 -4.15 6.79
CA PRO A 91 0.60 -3.88 7.83
C PRO A 91 1.87 -3.23 7.26
N ILE A 92 2.41 -2.22 7.92
CA ILE A 92 3.62 -1.50 7.43
C ILE A 92 4.87 -2.37 7.25
N SER A 93 4.97 -3.48 7.99
CA SER A 93 6.15 -4.34 8.07
C SER A 93 5.77 -5.78 8.38
N HIS A 94 6.60 -6.75 8.00
CA HIS A 94 6.43 -8.15 8.44
C HIS A 94 6.89 -8.40 9.86
N ASN A 95 7.90 -7.65 10.30
CA ASN A 95 8.48 -7.78 11.64
C ASN A 95 8.86 -6.43 12.23
N ILE A 96 9.14 -6.42 13.53
CA ILE A 96 9.48 -5.20 14.28
C ILE A 96 10.78 -4.56 13.77
N PHE A 97 11.75 -5.39 13.33
CA PHE A 97 13.03 -4.92 12.83
C PHE A 97 12.82 -4.05 11.58
N GLU A 98 12.13 -4.56 10.56
CA GLU A 98 11.79 -3.81 9.34
C GLU A 98 11.07 -2.49 9.65
N GLY A 99 10.05 -2.53 10.51
CA GLY A 99 9.34 -1.32 10.91
C GLY A 99 10.25 -0.29 11.60
N ARG A 100 11.19 -0.75 12.43
CA ARG A 100 12.19 0.13 13.06
C ARG A 100 13.14 0.73 12.03
N GLN A 101 13.53 -0.04 11.01
CA GLN A 101 14.37 0.46 9.91
C GLN A 101 13.66 1.54 9.11
N LEU A 102 12.35 1.42 8.86
CA LEU A 102 11.59 2.47 8.21
C LEU A 102 11.49 3.74 9.07
N VAL A 103 11.29 3.63 10.39
CA VAL A 103 11.35 4.80 11.30
C VAL A 103 12.71 5.48 11.24
N ASN A 104 13.79 4.70 11.21
CA ASN A 104 15.15 5.24 11.10
C ASN A 104 15.38 5.93 9.74
N ALA A 105 14.88 5.37 8.65
CA ALA A 105 14.97 5.95 7.31
C ALA A 105 14.20 7.27 7.23
N ALA A 106 12.95 7.31 7.70
CA ALA A 106 12.13 8.52 7.73
C ALA A 106 12.84 9.68 8.44
N LYS A 107 13.45 9.39 9.61
CA LYS A 107 14.23 10.38 10.37
C LYS A 107 15.52 10.78 9.66
N LYS A 108 16.28 9.80 9.15
CA LYS A 108 17.58 10.04 8.50
C LYS A 108 17.46 10.92 7.26
N TYR A 109 16.45 10.67 6.43
CA TYR A 109 16.22 11.39 5.18
C TYR A 109 15.22 12.54 5.32
N ASN A 110 14.78 12.83 6.55
CA ASN A 110 13.83 13.89 6.88
C ASN A 110 12.57 13.86 5.99
N ARG A 111 11.91 12.71 5.93
CA ARG A 111 10.70 12.46 5.12
C ARG A 111 9.48 12.21 5.99
N VAL A 112 8.32 12.61 5.49
CA VAL A 112 7.04 12.29 6.09
C VAL A 112 6.67 10.86 5.69
N VAL A 113 6.40 10.01 6.69
CA VAL A 113 5.93 8.64 6.46
C VAL A 113 4.63 8.42 7.22
N GLN A 114 3.56 8.11 6.49
CA GLN A 114 2.26 7.79 7.03
C GLN A 114 1.91 6.31 6.81
N HIS A 115 1.70 5.61 7.92
CA HIS A 115 1.13 4.26 7.89
C HIS A 115 -0.38 4.33 7.65
N GLY A 116 -0.90 3.48 6.76
CA GLY A 116 -2.31 3.32 6.41
C GLY A 116 -3.18 2.72 7.51
N THR A 117 -3.11 3.27 8.71
CA THR A 117 -4.00 2.98 9.85
C THR A 117 -5.10 4.03 9.91
N GLN A 118 -5.97 4.03 8.89
CA GLN A 118 -6.89 5.14 8.60
C GLN A 118 -7.80 5.49 9.79
N SER A 119 -8.16 4.51 10.62
CA SER A 119 -8.92 4.73 11.86
C SER A 119 -8.27 5.76 12.81
N ARG A 120 -6.95 5.96 12.75
CA ARG A 120 -6.25 6.95 13.58
C ARG A 120 -6.49 8.39 13.15
N SER A 121 -6.99 8.60 11.93
CA SER A 121 -7.34 9.92 11.38
C SER A 121 -8.87 10.13 11.33
N ASN A 122 -9.66 9.21 11.90
CA ASN A 122 -11.10 9.37 11.98
C ASN A 122 -11.44 10.33 13.14
N PRO A 123 -12.11 11.48 12.89
CA PRO A 123 -12.37 12.47 13.94
C PRO A 123 -13.17 11.94 15.12
N THR A 124 -14.13 11.04 14.87
CA THR A 124 -14.93 10.40 15.92
C THR A 124 -14.04 9.53 16.81
N LEU A 125 -13.19 8.68 16.21
CA LEU A 125 -12.27 7.85 17.00
C LEU A 125 -11.22 8.68 17.75
N MET A 126 -10.74 9.77 17.17
CA MET A 126 -9.83 10.69 17.85
C MET A 126 -10.48 11.31 19.09
N ARG A 127 -11.73 11.77 18.96
CA ARG A 127 -12.53 12.27 20.08
C ARG A 127 -12.76 11.19 21.14
N ASP A 128 -13.14 9.98 20.74
CA ASP A 128 -13.43 8.89 21.68
C ASP A 128 -12.18 8.48 22.47
N ILE A 129 -11.01 8.43 21.82
CA ILE A 129 -9.72 8.19 22.47
C ILE A 129 -9.37 9.33 23.44
N GLN A 130 -9.65 10.59 23.08
CA GLN A 130 -9.46 11.72 23.99
C GLN A 130 -10.32 11.57 25.25
N LEU A 131 -11.61 11.28 25.10
CA LEU A 131 -12.52 11.06 26.23
C LEU A 131 -12.06 9.91 27.14
N MET A 132 -11.56 8.83 26.54
CA MET A 132 -10.96 7.72 27.28
C MET A 132 -9.76 8.19 28.12
N HIS A 133 -8.86 9.00 27.57
CA HIS A 133 -7.70 9.55 28.31
C HIS A 133 -8.12 10.54 29.41
N GLU A 134 -9.24 11.25 29.23
CA GLU A 134 -9.83 12.16 30.23
C GLU A 134 -10.56 11.41 31.36
N GLY A 135 -10.55 10.07 31.35
CA GLY A 135 -11.12 9.24 32.41
C GLY A 135 -12.62 8.98 32.26
N PHE A 136 -13.23 9.30 31.11
CA PHE A 136 -14.68 9.11 30.90
C PHE A 136 -15.14 7.67 31.12
N LEU A 137 -14.29 6.68 30.82
CA LEU A 137 -14.57 5.25 30.98
C LEU A 137 -14.09 4.69 32.33
N GLY A 138 -13.44 5.49 33.18
CA GLY A 138 -12.75 5.03 34.37
C GLY A 138 -11.55 4.14 34.06
N ASP A 139 -11.23 3.23 34.98
CA ASP A 139 -10.12 2.28 34.82
C ASP A 139 -10.44 1.22 33.76
N ILE A 140 -9.69 1.24 32.66
CA ILE A 140 -9.84 0.28 31.58
C ILE A 140 -9.35 -1.09 32.04
N TYR A 141 -10.28 -2.02 32.26
CA TYR A 141 -9.97 -3.40 32.61
C TYR A 141 -9.64 -4.27 31.39
N MET A 142 -10.31 -4.06 30.25
CA MET A 142 -10.20 -4.95 29.09
C MET A 142 -10.67 -4.28 27.79
N ALA A 143 -9.96 -4.55 26.69
CA ALA A 143 -10.39 -4.26 25.32
C ALA A 143 -10.52 -5.56 24.52
N LYS A 144 -11.58 -5.67 23.71
CA LYS A 144 -11.79 -6.81 22.79
C LYS A 144 -12.04 -6.28 21.37
N GLY A 145 -11.25 -6.75 20.42
CA GLY A 145 -11.43 -6.45 19.00
C GLY A 145 -11.82 -7.71 18.24
N PHE A 146 -12.89 -7.62 17.43
CA PHE A 146 -13.33 -8.71 16.56
C PHE A 146 -13.41 -8.22 15.12
N THR A 147 -12.95 -9.04 14.17
CA THR A 147 -13.17 -8.79 12.74
C THR A 147 -14.03 -9.91 12.19
N TYR A 148 -15.31 -9.61 11.93
CA TYR A 148 -16.23 -10.52 11.26
C TYR A 148 -16.42 -10.09 9.81
N LYS A 149 -15.95 -10.92 8.88
CA LYS A 149 -16.11 -10.74 7.43
C LYS A 149 -17.14 -11.76 6.93
N LYS A 150 -18.40 -11.60 7.37
CA LYS A 150 -19.50 -12.51 7.03
C LYS A 150 -19.87 -12.31 5.55
N ASN A 151 -19.94 -13.40 4.79
CA ASN A 151 -20.36 -13.46 3.39
C ASN A 151 -19.41 -12.84 2.33
N ASN A 152 -18.17 -12.48 2.67
CA ASN A 152 -17.24 -11.92 1.69
C ASN A 152 -15.81 -12.43 1.81
N ARG A 153 -15.61 -13.59 2.47
CA ARG A 153 -14.33 -14.29 2.61
C ARG A 153 -14.50 -15.79 2.58
N HIS A 154 -14.60 -16.34 1.38
CA HIS A 154 -14.65 -17.78 1.16
C HIS A 154 -13.24 -18.37 1.07
N SER A 155 -13.13 -19.70 1.18
CA SER A 155 -11.87 -20.38 0.91
C SER A 155 -11.48 -20.16 -0.55
N ILE A 156 -10.21 -19.82 -0.79
CA ILE A 156 -9.61 -19.77 -2.14
C ILE A 156 -9.22 -21.15 -2.68
N GLY A 157 -9.48 -22.21 -1.91
CA GLY A 157 -9.12 -23.57 -2.27
C GLY A 157 -7.61 -23.76 -2.41
N HIS A 158 -7.23 -24.77 -3.18
CA HIS A 158 -5.85 -25.07 -3.54
C HIS A 158 -5.65 -24.80 -5.03
N ALA A 159 -4.54 -24.17 -5.38
CA ALA A 159 -4.13 -23.94 -6.77
C ALA A 159 -2.88 -24.76 -7.08
N GLU A 160 -2.79 -25.24 -8.32
CA GLU A 160 -1.60 -25.93 -8.81
C GLU A 160 -0.48 -24.94 -9.15
N PHE A 161 0.76 -25.40 -9.02
CA PHE A 161 1.91 -24.62 -9.46
C PHE A 161 2.01 -24.62 -10.98
N LYS A 162 2.24 -23.44 -11.57
CA LYS A 162 2.40 -23.27 -13.02
C LYS A 162 3.32 -22.09 -13.34
N SER A 163 3.58 -21.87 -14.62
CA SER A 163 4.32 -20.69 -15.07
C SER A 163 3.51 -19.41 -14.80
N PRO A 164 4.15 -18.31 -14.37
CA PRO A 164 3.50 -17.00 -14.32
C PRO A 164 3.00 -16.58 -15.71
N PRO A 165 1.92 -15.79 -15.79
CA PRO A 165 1.46 -15.26 -17.06
C PRO A 165 2.41 -14.15 -17.57
N ASP A 166 2.49 -13.99 -18.90
CA ASP A 166 3.47 -13.10 -19.56
C ASP A 166 3.34 -11.62 -19.18
N ASN A 167 2.16 -11.19 -18.72
CA ASN A 167 1.89 -9.82 -18.28
C ASN A 167 2.43 -9.53 -16.87
N LEU A 168 2.78 -10.54 -16.09
CA LEU A 168 3.20 -10.41 -14.69
C LEU A 168 4.71 -10.66 -14.54
N ASN A 169 5.44 -9.66 -14.06
CA ASN A 169 6.81 -9.88 -13.62
C ASN A 169 6.82 -10.57 -12.24
N TRP A 170 6.84 -11.90 -12.25
CA TRP A 170 6.80 -12.71 -11.01
C TRP A 170 8.03 -12.52 -10.12
N ASP A 171 9.20 -12.27 -10.70
CA ASP A 171 10.42 -12.07 -9.92
C ASP A 171 10.39 -10.76 -9.13
N LEU A 172 9.88 -9.68 -9.75
CA LEU A 172 9.63 -8.42 -9.06
C LEU A 172 8.44 -8.51 -8.12
N TRP A 173 7.37 -9.23 -8.47
CA TRP A 173 6.24 -9.42 -7.58
C TRP A 173 6.68 -10.04 -6.25
N GLN A 174 7.48 -11.11 -6.30
CA GLN A 174 8.04 -11.75 -5.10
C GLN A 174 9.01 -10.81 -4.37
N GLY A 175 9.85 -10.08 -5.12
CA GLY A 175 10.73 -9.07 -4.55
C GLY A 175 11.64 -9.63 -3.44
N PRO A 176 11.56 -9.10 -2.20
CA PRO A 176 12.35 -9.59 -1.07
C PRO A 176 11.80 -10.87 -0.41
N ALA A 177 10.65 -11.39 -0.85
CA ALA A 177 10.09 -12.63 -0.32
C ALA A 177 10.94 -13.85 -0.73
N GLU A 178 10.78 -14.95 0.01
CA GLU A 178 11.35 -16.23 -0.36
C GLU A 178 10.84 -16.66 -1.74
N ARG A 179 11.75 -17.22 -2.57
CA ARG A 179 11.41 -17.60 -3.94
C ARG A 179 10.47 -18.80 -3.94
N ALA A 180 9.35 -18.64 -4.64
CA ALA A 180 8.30 -19.64 -4.76
C ALA A 180 7.89 -19.85 -6.22
N LYS A 181 7.41 -21.06 -6.51
CA LYS A 181 6.72 -21.34 -7.78
C LYS A 181 5.40 -20.57 -7.79
N TYR A 182 5.04 -20.05 -8.95
CA TYR A 182 3.78 -19.33 -9.12
C TYR A 182 2.56 -20.25 -9.01
N CYS A 183 1.49 -19.75 -8.42
CA CYS A 183 0.12 -20.28 -8.53
C CYS A 183 -0.89 -19.12 -8.44
N ASP A 184 -2.11 -19.34 -8.91
CA ASP A 184 -3.15 -18.29 -8.99
C ASP A 184 -3.67 -17.83 -7.61
N ASN A 185 -3.30 -18.52 -6.53
CA ASN A 185 -3.68 -18.08 -5.18
C ASN A 185 -2.80 -16.95 -4.65
N TYR A 186 -1.67 -16.65 -5.29
CA TYR A 186 -0.82 -15.52 -4.90
C TYR A 186 -1.30 -14.19 -5.49
N VAL A 187 -1.94 -14.20 -6.66
CA VAL A 187 -2.41 -13.02 -7.38
C VAL A 187 -3.63 -13.33 -8.24
N HIS A 188 -4.58 -12.41 -8.47
CA HIS A 188 -4.84 -11.16 -7.74
C HIS A 188 -5.77 -11.43 -6.55
N TYR A 189 -6.03 -10.41 -5.72
CA TYR A 189 -6.89 -10.53 -4.53
C TYR A 189 -8.25 -11.17 -4.85
N ASN A 190 -8.44 -12.43 -4.43
CA ASN A 190 -9.56 -13.31 -4.82
C ASN A 190 -10.34 -13.89 -3.62
N TRP A 191 -10.28 -13.24 -2.45
CA TRP A 191 -10.86 -13.76 -1.20
C TRP A 191 -11.62 -12.74 -0.36
#